data_AF-A0A2S2CPG6-F1
#
_entry.id   AF-A0A2S2CPG6-F1
#
_cell.length_a   1.000
_cell.length_b   1.000
_cell.length_c   1.000
_cell.angle_alpha   90.00
_cell.angle_beta   90.00
_cell.angle_gamma   90.00
#
_symmetry.space_group_name_H-M   'P 1'
#
loop_
_entity.id
_entity.type
_entity.pdbx_description
1 polymer ?
#
loop_
_entity_poly.entity_id
_entity_poly.type
_entity_poly.pdbx_seq_one_letter_code
_entity_poly.pdbx_strand_id
1 'polypeptide(L)'
;MTTLALSRLFAGNRSPAVPVAVTGGALVDVVRFRTDVAGNAARLLHAGCRRGLLVTQDAYWGAVGLFALLHAGAEAILPPNGQPGTLAALAGAWDWLVCDRPPGDAGPALVLRPGGEGLPLGPLDPAAPLTVFTSGSTGEAKRVAKTLALVEREAATLDRVLGDVVPAGATVHGTVTHQHVYGLAFRLCWPLASGRVVAGPAHEIWESALGALAGGDVLVTSPAHLSRLEGIAPLALGKRPSVVLSAGAPLAEDAARAAAGLFGVPVTEIFGSTETGAIALRQRAESDPPWRPLPGVAVERGANELLRVRTPFVAGDEGGGDGLFEGADRIVLLDEGGFRLLGRADQIVKIEGKRVSLTEVEERLRALPEVTDAVVIDLVHPTTRLAAVVVPSVAGAARLAEMGAFRFGRLLRRALAATQEPAGLPRQWRFVDTLPSGPLGKRRRADIVSLFEDPASMDHTSDALRGRPTEPDVRSMRPLEDGLEMELFLPADLAQLDGHFPGMPIVPGVAQIDWVAKLAARHLGVGDGVARRFQVKFRRVTVPDATVTLTLRHVPARRRLNFEYRAADEVLTSGSIALEGS
;
A
#
# COMPACT_ATOMS: atom_id res chain seq x y z
N MET A 1 -19.17 -27.56 -4.58
CA MET A 1 -19.78 -27.02 -5.83
C MET A 1 -18.71 -27.05 -6.91
N THR A 2 -19.03 -27.44 -8.14
CA THR A 2 -18.08 -27.34 -9.26
C THR A 2 -17.85 -25.87 -9.62
N THR A 3 -16.59 -25.45 -9.72
CA THR A 3 -16.21 -24.10 -10.14
C THR A 3 -16.82 -23.76 -11.51
N LEU A 4 -17.37 -22.56 -11.64
CA LEU A 4 -17.92 -22.04 -12.89
C LEU A 4 -16.89 -21.15 -13.59
N ALA A 5 -16.71 -21.34 -14.89
CA ALA A 5 -15.93 -20.42 -15.72
C ALA A 5 -16.54 -19.01 -15.66
N LEU A 6 -15.71 -17.98 -15.48
CA LEU A 6 -16.12 -16.59 -15.39
C LEU A 6 -16.86 -16.12 -16.66
N SER A 7 -16.45 -16.62 -17.83
CA SER A 7 -17.09 -16.40 -19.14
C SER A 7 -18.50 -16.93 -19.20
N ARG A 8 -18.86 -17.89 -18.35
CA ARG A 8 -20.19 -18.48 -18.26
C ARG A 8 -20.99 -17.97 -17.06
N LEU A 9 -20.46 -17.02 -16.30
CA LEU A 9 -21.10 -16.48 -15.10
C LEU A 9 -22.51 -15.94 -15.38
N PHE A 10 -22.72 -15.39 -16.58
CA PHE A 10 -23.99 -14.82 -17.03
C PHE A 10 -24.80 -15.73 -17.97
N ALA A 11 -24.28 -16.90 -18.35
CA ALA A 11 -24.93 -17.84 -19.25
C ALA A 11 -25.62 -19.02 -18.53
N GLY A 12 -25.30 -19.27 -17.26
CA GLY A 12 -25.81 -20.41 -16.50
C GLY A 12 -27.08 -20.13 -15.68
N ASN A 13 -27.85 -21.19 -15.39
CA ASN A 13 -28.97 -21.18 -14.45
C ASN A 13 -28.47 -21.20 -12.99
N ARG A 14 -27.82 -20.13 -12.54
CA ARG A 14 -27.60 -19.93 -11.10
C ARG A 14 -28.93 -19.58 -10.44
N SER A 15 -29.18 -20.14 -9.25
CA SER A 15 -30.36 -19.78 -8.48
C SER A 15 -30.36 -18.25 -8.21
N PRO A 16 -31.47 -17.54 -8.45
CA PRO A 16 -31.55 -16.08 -8.33
C PRO A 16 -31.09 -15.53 -6.97
N ALA A 17 -31.37 -16.26 -5.89
CA ALA A 17 -31.10 -15.86 -4.51
C ALA A 17 -29.68 -16.17 -4.03
N VAL A 18 -28.80 -16.70 -4.88
CA VAL A 18 -27.42 -17.00 -4.48
C VAL A 18 -26.67 -15.69 -4.19
N PRO A 19 -26.04 -15.54 -3.02
CA PRO A 19 -25.27 -14.36 -2.70
C PRO A 19 -23.99 -14.29 -3.56
N VAL A 20 -23.67 -13.08 -4.00
CA VAL A 20 -22.49 -12.76 -4.82
C VAL A 20 -21.52 -11.89 -4.05
N ALA A 21 -22.01 -10.87 -3.36
CA ALA A 21 -21.19 -9.92 -2.63
C ALA A 21 -21.91 -9.34 -1.42
N VAL A 22 -21.15 -8.70 -0.53
CA VAL A 22 -21.67 -7.80 0.51
C VAL A 22 -21.05 -6.42 0.28
N THR A 23 -21.88 -5.42 0.02
CA THR A 23 -21.46 -4.03 -0.21
C THR A 23 -22.41 -3.06 0.50
N GLY A 24 -21.88 -2.00 1.12
CA GLY A 24 -22.67 -1.06 1.92
C GLY A 24 -23.46 -1.71 3.07
N GLY A 25 -22.99 -2.84 3.60
CA GLY A 25 -23.69 -3.63 4.62
C GLY A 25 -24.86 -4.47 4.10
N ALA A 26 -25.11 -4.49 2.79
CA ALA A 26 -26.20 -5.24 2.18
C ALA A 26 -25.68 -6.41 1.34
N LEU A 27 -26.41 -7.53 1.39
CA LEU A 27 -26.18 -8.69 0.53
C LEU A 27 -26.61 -8.36 -0.90
N VAL A 28 -25.78 -8.73 -1.87
CA VAL A 28 -26.09 -8.65 -3.29
C VAL A 28 -26.22 -10.06 -3.83
N ASP A 29 -27.36 -10.35 -4.45
CA ASP A 29 -27.64 -11.62 -5.10
C ASP A 29 -27.26 -11.61 -6.59
N VAL A 30 -27.42 -12.76 -7.24
CA VAL A 30 -27.15 -12.91 -8.68
C VAL A 30 -28.04 -11.99 -9.52
N VAL A 31 -29.31 -11.79 -9.15
CA VAL A 31 -30.24 -10.94 -9.93
C VAL A 31 -29.73 -9.51 -9.98
N ARG A 32 -29.46 -8.91 -8.82
CA ARG A 32 -28.94 -7.55 -8.74
C ARG A 32 -27.58 -7.43 -9.43
N PHE A 33 -26.69 -8.39 -9.24
CA PHE A 33 -25.40 -8.39 -9.92
C PHE A 33 -25.54 -8.40 -11.45
N ARG A 34 -26.44 -9.22 -11.99
CA ARG A 34 -26.75 -9.24 -13.44
C ARG A 34 -27.30 -7.91 -13.92
N THR A 35 -28.25 -7.31 -13.19
CA THR A 35 -28.84 -6.03 -13.56
C THR A 35 -27.80 -4.91 -13.55
N ASP A 36 -26.95 -4.85 -12.52
CA ASP A 36 -25.90 -3.84 -12.41
C ASP A 36 -24.87 -3.99 -13.55
N VAL A 37 -24.47 -5.23 -13.88
CA VAL A 37 -23.58 -5.48 -15.03
C VAL A 37 -24.23 -5.07 -16.35
N ALA A 38 -25.49 -5.46 -16.58
CA ALA A 38 -26.20 -5.17 -17.82
C ALA A 38 -26.35 -3.66 -18.06
N GLY A 39 -26.78 -2.92 -17.04
CA GLY A 39 -26.97 -1.47 -17.12
C GLY A 39 -25.66 -0.72 -17.35
N ASN A 40 -24.57 -1.12 -16.68
CA ASN A 40 -23.27 -0.48 -16.87
C ASN A 40 -22.62 -0.87 -18.20
N ALA A 41 -22.81 -2.09 -18.69
CA ALA A 41 -22.34 -2.51 -20.01
C ALA A 41 -22.99 -1.68 -21.13
N ALA A 42 -24.29 -1.42 -21.04
CA ALA A 42 -25.01 -0.56 -21.98
C ALA A 42 -24.44 0.87 -22.02
N ARG A 43 -24.14 1.43 -20.84
CA ARG A 43 -23.56 2.78 -20.73
C ARG A 43 -22.15 2.85 -21.32
N LEU A 44 -21.32 1.83 -21.06
CA LEU A 44 -19.96 1.75 -21.62
C LEU A 44 -19.99 1.60 -23.14
N LEU A 45 -20.89 0.76 -23.66
CA LEU A 45 -21.08 0.59 -25.10
C LEU A 45 -21.54 1.90 -25.76
N HIS A 46 -22.53 2.57 -25.17
CA HIS A 46 -23.03 3.85 -25.68
C HIS A 46 -21.96 4.97 -25.64
N ALA A 47 -21.10 4.96 -24.61
CA ALA A 47 -19.96 5.86 -24.50
C ALA A 47 -18.83 5.55 -25.50
N GLY A 48 -18.92 4.44 -26.25
CA GLY A 48 -17.88 4.00 -27.19
C GLY A 48 -16.58 3.59 -26.49
N CYS A 49 -16.66 3.10 -25.25
CA CYS A 49 -15.48 2.67 -24.49
C CYS A 49 -14.81 1.46 -25.16
N ARG A 50 -13.56 1.61 -25.60
CA ARG A 50 -12.75 0.50 -26.15
C ARG A 50 -11.70 0.00 -25.16
N ARG A 51 -11.10 0.91 -24.38
CA ARG A 51 -10.14 0.59 -23.32
C ARG A 51 -10.56 1.27 -22.03
N GLY A 52 -11.02 0.48 -21.07
CA GLY A 52 -11.48 0.99 -19.77
C GLY A 52 -10.44 0.78 -18.68
N LEU A 53 -9.99 1.86 -18.06
CA LEU A 53 -9.18 1.78 -16.84
C LEU A 53 -10.11 1.58 -15.63
N LEU A 54 -10.08 0.39 -15.04
CA LEU A 54 -10.96 0.01 -13.94
C LEU A 54 -10.32 0.36 -12.58
N VAL A 55 -10.87 1.38 -11.92
CA VAL A 55 -10.41 1.86 -10.61
C VAL A 55 -11.59 1.98 -9.66
N THR A 56 -11.79 0.97 -8.82
CA THR A 56 -12.85 0.98 -7.80
C THR A 56 -12.29 0.74 -6.41
N GLN A 57 -12.93 1.31 -5.38
CA GLN A 57 -12.60 1.03 -3.98
C GLN A 57 -13.34 -0.21 -3.47
N ASP A 58 -14.56 -0.43 -3.93
CA ASP A 58 -15.38 -1.59 -3.60
C ASP A 58 -15.15 -2.71 -4.63
N ALA A 59 -14.89 -3.93 -4.14
CA ALA A 59 -14.68 -5.11 -4.97
C ALA A 59 -15.95 -5.55 -5.71
N TYR A 60 -17.15 -5.30 -5.16
CA TYR A 60 -18.40 -5.53 -5.89
C TYR A 60 -18.47 -4.67 -7.15
N TRP A 61 -18.20 -3.37 -7.02
CA TRP A 61 -18.15 -2.48 -8.18
C TRP A 61 -16.98 -2.81 -9.10
N GLY A 62 -15.88 -3.32 -8.56
CA GLY A 62 -14.78 -3.89 -9.36
C GLY A 62 -15.27 -5.05 -10.24
N ALA A 63 -16.09 -5.95 -9.69
CA ALA A 63 -16.67 -7.06 -10.45
C ALA A 63 -17.66 -6.53 -11.50
N VAL A 64 -18.56 -5.62 -11.12
CA VAL A 64 -19.52 -5.01 -12.06
C VAL A 64 -18.78 -4.34 -13.22
N GLY A 65 -17.78 -3.51 -12.92
CA GLY A 65 -17.00 -2.80 -13.94
C GLY A 65 -16.21 -3.74 -14.85
N LEU A 66 -15.60 -4.79 -14.30
CA LEU A 66 -14.88 -5.80 -15.09
C LEU A 66 -15.81 -6.46 -16.11
N PHE A 67 -16.93 -7.04 -15.67
CA PHE A 67 -17.82 -7.74 -16.58
C PHE A 67 -18.59 -6.79 -17.50
N ALA A 68 -18.89 -5.58 -17.06
CA ALA A 68 -19.52 -4.57 -17.91
C ALA A 68 -18.60 -4.14 -19.07
N LEU A 69 -17.30 -3.97 -18.82
CA LEU A 69 -16.30 -3.69 -19.85
C LEU A 69 -16.22 -4.83 -20.88
N LEU A 70 -16.11 -6.07 -20.41
CA LEU A 70 -16.02 -7.23 -21.30
C LEU A 70 -17.30 -7.41 -22.13
N HIS A 71 -18.49 -7.17 -21.55
CA HIS A 71 -19.75 -7.22 -22.30
C HIS A 71 -19.93 -6.06 -23.28
N ALA A 72 -19.31 -4.89 -23.02
CA ALA A 72 -19.26 -3.79 -23.97
C ALA A 72 -18.24 -4.04 -25.11
N GLY A 73 -17.51 -5.16 -25.08
CA GLY A 73 -16.44 -5.46 -26.04
C GLY A 73 -15.17 -4.65 -25.81
N ALA A 74 -15.01 -4.06 -24.62
CA ALA A 74 -13.85 -3.25 -24.25
C ALA A 74 -12.75 -4.10 -23.60
N GLU A 75 -11.50 -3.66 -23.76
CA GLU A 75 -10.39 -4.13 -22.95
C GLU A 75 -10.52 -3.61 -21.51
N ALA A 76 -10.43 -4.52 -20.54
CA ALA A 76 -10.39 -4.17 -19.12
C ALA A 76 -8.94 -3.99 -18.64
N ILE A 77 -8.60 -2.78 -18.23
CA ILE A 77 -7.24 -2.41 -17.80
C ILE A 77 -7.26 -2.15 -16.29
N LEU A 78 -6.48 -2.93 -15.52
CA LEU A 78 -6.35 -2.78 -14.08
C LEU A 78 -4.98 -2.18 -13.75
N PRO A 79 -4.91 -0.94 -13.22
CA PRO A 79 -3.64 -0.32 -12.85
C PRO A 79 -3.04 -0.99 -11.60
N PRO A 80 -1.73 -0.77 -11.32
CA PRO A 80 -1.11 -1.28 -10.09
C PRO A 80 -1.79 -0.78 -8.81
N ASN A 81 -2.35 0.43 -8.85
CA ASN A 81 -3.12 1.08 -7.80
C ASN A 81 -3.88 2.29 -8.40
N GLY A 82 -4.84 2.82 -7.64
CA GLY A 82 -5.65 3.99 -8.02
C GLY A 82 -5.06 5.36 -7.64
N GLN A 83 -3.78 5.47 -7.29
CA GLN A 83 -3.20 6.76 -6.86
C GLN A 83 -3.04 7.72 -8.05
N PRO A 84 -3.25 9.04 -7.87
CA PRO A 84 -3.20 10.01 -8.97
C PRO A 84 -1.92 9.94 -9.82
N GLY A 85 -0.75 9.80 -9.18
CA GLY A 85 0.52 9.66 -9.91
C GLY A 85 0.63 8.38 -10.75
N THR A 86 0.01 7.28 -10.31
CA THR A 86 -0.05 6.03 -11.10
C THR A 86 -0.99 6.20 -12.28
N LEU A 87 -2.14 6.86 -12.09
CA LEU A 87 -3.09 7.12 -13.17
C LEU A 87 -2.50 8.07 -14.23
N ALA A 88 -1.78 9.11 -13.78
CA ALA A 88 -1.08 10.04 -14.66
C ALA A 88 0.03 9.34 -15.48
N ALA A 89 0.81 8.45 -14.87
CA ALA A 89 1.83 7.66 -15.58
C ALA A 89 1.25 6.71 -16.63
N LEU A 90 -0.04 6.38 -16.54
CA LEU A 90 -0.77 5.55 -17.50
C LEU A 90 -1.64 6.37 -18.46
N ALA A 91 -1.50 7.70 -18.48
CA ALA A 91 -2.23 8.57 -19.38
C ALA A 91 -1.95 8.16 -20.84
N GLY A 92 -3.00 7.76 -21.57
CA GLY A 92 -2.90 7.28 -22.96
C GLY A 92 -3.03 5.76 -23.14
N ALA A 93 -2.94 4.97 -22.06
CA ALA A 93 -3.18 3.52 -22.13
C ALA A 93 -4.68 3.16 -22.23
N TRP A 94 -5.57 4.12 -21.97
CA TRP A 94 -7.01 3.92 -21.81
C TRP A 94 -7.81 5.11 -22.37
N ASP A 95 -9.09 4.89 -22.65
CA ASP A 95 -10.01 5.89 -23.23
C ASP A 95 -11.04 6.39 -22.20
N TRP A 96 -11.42 5.52 -21.24
CA TRP A 96 -12.36 5.85 -20.17
C TRP A 96 -11.87 5.36 -18.81
N LEU A 97 -12.00 6.21 -17.80
CA LEU A 97 -11.87 5.80 -16.40
C LEU A 97 -13.20 5.20 -15.92
N VAL A 98 -13.21 3.92 -15.56
CA VAL A 98 -14.38 3.23 -15.00
C VAL A 98 -14.20 3.11 -13.49
N CYS A 99 -15.08 3.73 -12.73
CA CYS A 99 -14.88 3.92 -11.30
C CYS A 99 -16.19 3.84 -10.51
N ASP A 100 -16.10 3.66 -9.19
CA ASP A 100 -17.25 3.61 -8.27
C ASP A 100 -17.44 4.91 -7.48
N ARG A 101 -16.57 5.90 -7.69
CA ARG A 101 -16.66 7.25 -7.17
C ARG A 101 -16.30 8.26 -8.26
N PRO A 102 -16.92 9.45 -8.26
CA PRO A 102 -16.54 10.51 -9.21
C PRO A 102 -15.04 10.78 -9.09
N PRO A 103 -14.29 10.73 -10.19
CA PRO A 103 -12.93 11.22 -10.16
C PRO A 103 -12.96 12.74 -9.99
N GLY A 104 -11.84 13.32 -9.55
CA GLY A 104 -11.58 14.73 -9.80
C GLY A 104 -11.34 14.97 -11.29
N ASP A 105 -10.28 15.72 -11.63
CA ASP A 105 -9.99 16.16 -13.00
C ASP A 105 -9.33 15.09 -13.90
N ALA A 106 -9.74 13.83 -13.78
CA ALA A 106 -9.06 12.67 -14.39
C ALA A 106 -9.52 12.32 -15.82
N GLY A 107 -10.03 13.28 -16.61
CA GLY A 107 -10.48 13.03 -17.99
C GLY A 107 -11.83 12.29 -18.10
N PRO A 108 -12.15 11.65 -19.25
CA PRO A 108 -13.43 10.98 -19.48
C PRO A 108 -13.66 9.83 -18.49
N ALA A 109 -14.73 9.94 -17.71
CA ALA A 109 -15.01 8.99 -16.65
C ALA A 109 -16.46 8.50 -16.64
N LEU A 110 -16.63 7.22 -16.33
CA LEU A 110 -17.92 6.58 -16.12
C LEU A 110 -17.99 6.04 -14.71
N VAL A 111 -18.82 6.70 -13.89
CA VAL A 111 -19.13 6.24 -12.53
C VAL A 111 -20.17 5.13 -12.61
N LEU A 112 -19.81 3.94 -12.13
CA LEU A 112 -20.66 2.77 -12.01
C LEU A 112 -21.83 3.07 -11.08
N ARG A 113 -23.01 2.58 -11.43
CA ARG A 113 -24.24 2.82 -10.67
C ARG A 113 -25.14 1.58 -10.66
N PRO A 114 -26.01 1.43 -9.66
CA PRO A 114 -26.95 0.31 -9.63
C PRO A 114 -28.01 0.43 -10.73
N GLY A 115 -28.43 -0.71 -11.26
CA GLY A 115 -29.54 -0.82 -12.20
C GLY A 115 -29.29 -0.22 -13.59
N GLY A 116 -30.40 -0.07 -14.33
CA GLY A 116 -30.45 0.59 -15.64
C GLY A 116 -31.06 -0.30 -16.73
N GLU A 117 -31.45 0.34 -17.84
CA GLU A 117 -31.74 -0.36 -19.08
C GLU A 117 -30.43 -0.99 -19.58
N GLY A 118 -30.42 -2.31 -19.70
CA GLY A 118 -29.19 -3.08 -19.81
C GLY A 118 -29.05 -3.84 -21.13
N LEU A 119 -27.81 -4.18 -21.47
CA LEU A 119 -27.55 -5.11 -22.58
C LEU A 119 -27.99 -6.53 -22.21
N PRO A 120 -28.44 -7.33 -23.19
CA PRO A 120 -28.67 -8.75 -22.98
C PRO A 120 -27.33 -9.44 -22.66
N LEU A 121 -27.21 -9.97 -21.43
CA LEU A 121 -26.00 -10.67 -21.00
C LEU A 121 -26.03 -12.13 -21.47
N GLY A 122 -24.94 -12.57 -22.11
CA GLY A 122 -24.71 -13.95 -22.54
C GLY A 122 -23.37 -14.49 -22.06
N PRO A 123 -22.86 -15.59 -22.63
CA PRO A 123 -21.48 -16.00 -22.40
C PRO A 123 -20.51 -14.94 -22.96
N LEU A 124 -19.42 -14.69 -22.25
CA LEU A 124 -18.31 -13.85 -22.72
C LEU A 124 -17.32 -14.68 -23.52
N ASP A 125 -16.58 -14.00 -24.42
CA ASP A 125 -15.45 -14.61 -25.11
C ASP A 125 -14.31 -14.90 -24.11
N PRO A 126 -13.87 -16.17 -23.97
CA PRO A 126 -12.71 -16.49 -23.14
C PRO A 126 -11.41 -15.80 -23.60
N ALA A 127 -11.32 -15.36 -24.86
CA ALA A 127 -10.20 -14.60 -25.39
C ALA A 127 -10.27 -13.09 -25.06
N ALA A 128 -11.34 -12.62 -24.40
CA ALA A 128 -11.50 -11.20 -24.10
C ALA A 128 -10.29 -10.63 -23.34
N PRO A 129 -9.76 -9.46 -23.74
CA PRO A 129 -8.48 -8.96 -23.27
C PRO A 129 -8.58 -8.28 -21.90
N LEU A 130 -7.63 -8.62 -21.04
CA LEU A 130 -7.39 -7.97 -19.76
C LEU A 130 -5.94 -7.51 -19.71
N THR A 131 -5.69 -6.30 -19.23
CA THR A 131 -4.34 -5.82 -18.96
C THR A 131 -4.16 -5.58 -17.47
N VAL A 132 -3.09 -6.13 -16.91
CA VAL A 132 -2.61 -5.80 -15.57
C VAL A 132 -1.20 -5.25 -15.66
N PHE A 133 -0.74 -4.56 -14.62
CA PHE A 133 0.61 -3.99 -14.60
C PHE A 133 1.45 -4.55 -13.46
N THR A 134 2.74 -4.69 -13.69
CA THR A 134 3.70 -5.07 -12.64
C THR A 134 3.77 -3.94 -11.61
N SER A 135 3.84 -4.29 -10.32
CA SER A 135 4.21 -3.33 -9.28
C SER A 135 5.68 -2.96 -9.46
N GLY A 136 5.97 -1.90 -10.22
CA GLY A 136 7.33 -1.53 -10.63
C GLY A 136 8.30 -1.38 -9.44
N SER A 137 9.11 -2.40 -9.18
CA SER A 137 10.24 -2.34 -8.26
C SER A 137 11.46 -1.63 -8.88
N THR A 138 11.46 -1.51 -10.22
CA THR A 138 12.56 -0.99 -11.05
C THR A 138 12.27 0.36 -11.72
N GLY A 139 11.15 1.01 -11.42
CA GLY A 139 10.83 2.39 -11.89
C GLY A 139 9.60 2.48 -12.81
N GLU A 140 9.55 1.73 -13.90
CA GLU A 140 8.41 1.74 -14.83
C GLU A 140 7.53 0.48 -14.69
N ALA A 141 6.21 0.67 -14.65
CA ALA A 141 5.26 -0.44 -14.56
C ALA A 141 5.09 -1.12 -15.93
N LYS A 142 5.53 -2.37 -16.06
CA LYS A 142 5.39 -3.16 -17.29
C LYS A 142 3.95 -3.63 -17.45
N ARG A 143 3.42 -3.48 -18.67
CA ARG A 143 2.13 -4.03 -19.09
C ARG A 143 2.22 -5.55 -19.22
N VAL A 144 1.25 -6.26 -18.63
CA VAL A 144 1.09 -7.71 -18.74
C VAL A 144 -0.29 -7.98 -19.32
N ALA A 145 -0.32 -8.45 -20.57
CA ALA A 145 -1.56 -8.85 -21.24
C ALA A 145 -2.01 -10.23 -20.72
N LYS A 146 -3.31 -10.35 -20.46
CA LYS A 146 -4.00 -11.57 -20.07
C LYS A 146 -5.30 -11.69 -20.88
N THR A 147 -5.87 -12.89 -20.87
CA THR A 147 -7.24 -13.13 -21.36
C THR A 147 -8.12 -13.62 -20.23
N LEU A 148 -9.43 -13.53 -20.41
CA LEU A 148 -10.40 -14.03 -19.44
C LEU A 148 -10.16 -15.53 -19.13
N ALA A 149 -9.85 -16.33 -20.15
CA ALA A 149 -9.52 -17.75 -20.01
C ALA A 149 -8.33 -18.03 -19.08
N LEU A 150 -7.31 -17.17 -19.08
CA LEU A 150 -6.14 -17.34 -18.20
C LEU A 150 -6.52 -17.09 -16.74
N VAL A 151 -7.33 -16.06 -16.49
CA VAL A 151 -7.84 -15.73 -15.15
C VAL A 151 -8.81 -16.81 -14.65
N GLU A 152 -9.62 -17.38 -15.53
CA GLU A 152 -10.50 -18.51 -15.21
C GLU A 152 -9.73 -19.77 -14.81
N ARG A 153 -8.66 -20.10 -15.53
CA ARG A 153 -7.80 -21.25 -15.21
C ARG A 153 -7.13 -21.09 -13.86
N GLU A 154 -6.71 -19.87 -13.53
CA GLU A 154 -6.16 -19.53 -12.22
C GLU A 154 -7.23 -19.72 -11.14
N ALA A 155 -8.41 -19.12 -11.29
CA ALA A 155 -9.52 -19.27 -10.35
C ALA A 155 -9.93 -20.74 -10.13
N ALA A 156 -10.00 -21.54 -11.20
CA ALA A 156 -10.29 -22.98 -11.10
C ALA A 156 -9.18 -23.76 -10.38
N THR A 157 -7.92 -23.38 -10.58
CA THR A 157 -6.80 -24.03 -9.89
C THR A 157 -6.75 -23.66 -8.42
N LEU A 158 -7.03 -22.40 -8.08
CA LEU A 158 -7.18 -21.96 -6.69
C LEU A 158 -8.31 -22.72 -5.99
N ASP A 159 -9.44 -22.96 -6.66
CA ASP A 159 -10.56 -23.71 -6.09
C ASP A 159 -10.23 -25.20 -5.88
N ARG A 160 -9.35 -25.81 -6.68
CA ARG A 160 -8.88 -27.19 -6.39
C ARG A 160 -8.06 -27.28 -5.10
N VAL A 161 -7.46 -26.18 -4.65
CA VAL A 161 -6.59 -26.17 -3.47
C VAL A 161 -7.30 -25.63 -2.24
N LEU A 162 -8.13 -24.60 -2.42
CA LEU A 162 -8.85 -23.92 -1.33
C LEU A 162 -10.29 -24.42 -1.18
N GLY A 163 -10.83 -25.10 -2.20
CA GLY A 163 -12.24 -25.46 -2.31
C GLY A 163 -12.74 -26.36 -1.19
N ASP A 164 -11.90 -27.31 -0.78
CA ASP A 164 -12.23 -28.32 0.24
C ASP A 164 -12.10 -27.78 1.67
N VAL A 165 -11.27 -26.75 1.88
CA VAL A 165 -11.04 -26.16 3.20
C VAL A 165 -11.92 -24.94 3.48
N VAL A 166 -12.39 -24.26 2.43
CA VAL A 166 -13.26 -23.08 2.57
C VAL A 166 -14.73 -23.46 2.34
N PRO A 167 -15.63 -23.25 3.32
CA PRO A 167 -17.05 -23.55 3.16
C PRO A 167 -17.70 -22.91 1.93
N ALA A 168 -18.69 -23.60 1.36
CA ALA A 168 -19.56 -23.01 0.36
C ALA A 168 -20.34 -21.83 0.97
N GLY A 169 -20.31 -20.67 0.33
CA GLY A 169 -20.94 -19.44 0.83
C GLY A 169 -20.11 -18.63 1.83
N ALA A 170 -18.87 -19.04 2.14
CA ALA A 170 -17.95 -18.22 2.92
C ALA A 170 -17.75 -16.84 2.29
N THR A 171 -17.61 -15.81 3.12
CA THR A 171 -17.28 -14.46 2.66
C THR A 171 -15.78 -14.28 2.59
N VAL A 172 -15.30 -13.72 1.49
CA VAL A 172 -13.89 -13.41 1.27
C VAL A 172 -13.64 -11.94 1.60
N HIS A 173 -13.10 -11.72 2.80
CA HIS A 173 -12.67 -10.41 3.29
C HIS A 173 -11.23 -10.15 2.89
N GLY A 174 -10.81 -8.88 2.89
CA GLY A 174 -9.40 -8.60 2.73
C GLY A 174 -8.95 -7.22 3.15
N THR A 175 -7.67 -7.13 3.50
CA THR A 175 -6.98 -5.86 3.78
C THR A 175 -6.16 -5.38 2.57
N VAL A 176 -6.23 -6.13 1.47
CA VAL A 176 -5.58 -5.81 0.19
C VAL A 176 -6.62 -5.42 -0.85
N THR A 177 -6.31 -4.46 -1.72
CA THR A 177 -7.19 -4.08 -2.82
C THR A 177 -7.35 -5.21 -3.85
N HIS A 178 -8.53 -5.31 -4.47
CA HIS A 178 -8.79 -6.22 -5.59
C HIS A 178 -8.16 -5.77 -6.91
N GLN A 179 -7.63 -4.54 -7.00
CA GLN A 179 -7.01 -4.00 -8.22
C GLN A 179 -5.68 -4.67 -8.56
N HIS A 180 -4.90 -5.05 -7.54
CA HIS A 180 -3.63 -5.76 -7.74
C HIS A 180 -3.88 -7.23 -8.08
N VAL A 181 -3.03 -7.86 -8.90
CA VAL A 181 -3.20 -9.25 -9.38
C VAL A 181 -3.53 -10.28 -8.28
N TYR A 182 -2.90 -10.16 -7.11
CA TYR A 182 -3.20 -10.99 -5.93
C TYR A 182 -4.64 -10.78 -5.44
N GLY A 183 -5.08 -9.53 -5.27
CA GLY A 183 -6.45 -9.25 -4.89
C GLY A 183 -7.45 -9.61 -5.98
N LEU A 184 -7.11 -9.40 -7.26
CA LEU A 184 -7.93 -9.80 -8.39
C LEU A 184 -8.19 -11.32 -8.36
N ALA A 185 -7.13 -12.12 -8.21
CA ALA A 185 -7.25 -13.57 -8.18
C ALA A 185 -8.01 -14.07 -6.94
N PHE A 186 -7.64 -13.61 -5.74
CA PHE A 186 -8.11 -14.20 -4.48
C PHE A 186 -9.31 -13.51 -3.86
N ARG A 187 -9.54 -12.19 -4.08
CA ARG A 187 -10.73 -11.48 -3.56
C ARG A 187 -11.87 -11.39 -4.56
N LEU A 188 -11.61 -11.51 -5.86
CA LEU A 188 -12.61 -11.24 -6.89
C LEU A 188 -12.89 -12.46 -7.78
N CYS A 189 -11.91 -12.93 -8.55
CA CYS A 189 -12.12 -13.95 -9.56
C CYS A 189 -12.41 -15.34 -8.97
N TRP A 190 -11.59 -15.82 -8.02
CA TRP A 190 -11.83 -17.09 -7.35
C TRP A 190 -13.19 -17.17 -6.64
N PRO A 191 -13.59 -16.21 -5.78
CA PRO A 191 -14.89 -16.28 -5.13
C PRO A 191 -16.06 -16.27 -6.12
N LEU A 192 -16.01 -15.44 -7.16
CA LEU A 192 -17.06 -15.41 -8.18
C LEU A 192 -17.18 -16.73 -8.96
N ALA A 193 -16.03 -17.31 -9.33
CA ALA A 193 -15.96 -18.59 -10.01
C ALA A 193 -16.47 -19.75 -9.15
N SER A 194 -16.14 -19.74 -7.85
CA SER A 194 -16.47 -20.81 -6.91
C SER A 194 -17.81 -20.63 -6.17
N GLY A 195 -18.48 -19.48 -6.34
CA GLY A 195 -19.77 -19.18 -5.70
C GLY A 195 -19.66 -18.74 -4.24
N ARG A 196 -18.49 -18.20 -3.84
CA ARG A 196 -18.27 -17.56 -2.54
C ARG A 196 -18.62 -16.07 -2.60
N VAL A 197 -18.84 -15.48 -1.44
CA VAL A 197 -19.31 -14.10 -1.33
C VAL A 197 -18.12 -13.14 -1.31
N VAL A 198 -18.14 -12.13 -2.16
CA VAL A 198 -17.11 -11.07 -2.20
C VAL A 198 -17.43 -9.99 -1.16
N ALA A 199 -16.55 -9.76 -0.18
CA ALA A 199 -16.66 -8.57 0.65
C ALA A 199 -16.23 -7.33 -0.16
N GLY A 200 -17.04 -6.27 -0.11
CA GLY A 200 -16.88 -5.06 -0.91
C GLY A 200 -15.54 -4.32 -0.68
N PRO A 201 -15.50 -3.29 0.19
CA PRO A 201 -14.27 -2.53 0.40
C PRO A 201 -13.21 -3.37 1.12
N ALA A 202 -11.94 -3.09 0.85
CA ALA A 202 -10.85 -3.60 1.67
C ALA A 202 -10.88 -2.95 3.06
N HIS A 203 -10.50 -3.69 4.10
CA HIS A 203 -10.37 -3.17 5.45
C HIS A 203 -9.02 -2.49 5.62
N GLU A 204 -9.03 -1.21 6.01
CA GLU A 204 -7.80 -0.44 6.27
C GLU A 204 -7.18 -0.74 7.63
N ILE A 205 -8.01 -1.19 8.59
CA ILE A 205 -7.61 -1.46 9.98
C ILE A 205 -8.18 -2.80 10.45
N TRP A 206 -7.54 -3.38 11.46
CA TRP A 206 -7.90 -4.70 11.99
C TRP A 206 -9.28 -4.70 12.64
N GLU A 207 -9.69 -3.65 13.32
CA GLU A 207 -10.98 -3.54 13.98
C GLU A 207 -12.13 -3.72 12.99
N SER A 208 -12.00 -3.14 11.80
CA SER A 208 -12.96 -3.28 10.71
C SER A 208 -12.98 -4.72 10.17
N ALA A 209 -11.81 -5.31 9.91
CA ALA A 209 -11.70 -6.68 9.41
C ALA A 209 -12.27 -7.71 10.40
N LEU A 210 -11.87 -7.62 11.67
CA LEU A 210 -12.28 -8.55 12.72
C LEU A 210 -13.75 -8.39 13.10
N GLY A 211 -14.29 -7.16 13.03
CA GLY A 211 -15.72 -6.92 13.22
C GLY A 211 -16.58 -7.61 12.15
N ALA A 212 -16.12 -7.57 10.89
CA ALA A 212 -16.84 -8.15 9.75
C ALA A 212 -16.66 -9.68 9.63
N LEU A 213 -15.53 -10.22 10.08
CA LEU A 213 -15.20 -11.63 9.92
C LEU A 213 -16.20 -12.53 10.68
N ALA A 214 -16.73 -13.54 10.01
CA ALA A 214 -17.50 -14.62 10.61
C ALA A 214 -16.72 -15.94 10.61
N GLY A 215 -17.15 -16.90 11.43
CA GLY A 215 -16.56 -18.23 11.46
C GLY A 215 -16.65 -18.92 10.09
N GLY A 216 -15.52 -19.44 9.60
CA GLY A 216 -15.44 -20.11 8.30
C GLY A 216 -15.18 -19.18 7.11
N ASP A 217 -15.17 -17.86 7.30
CA ASP A 217 -14.80 -16.90 6.27
C ASP A 217 -13.33 -17.00 5.86
N VAL A 218 -12.95 -16.27 4.80
CA VAL A 218 -11.58 -16.17 4.33
C VAL A 218 -11.05 -14.76 4.56
N LEU A 219 -9.80 -14.66 5.03
CA LEU A 219 -9.10 -13.40 5.16
C LEU A 219 -7.93 -13.33 4.16
N VAL A 220 -8.02 -12.45 3.16
CA VAL A 220 -6.95 -12.14 2.22
C VAL A 220 -6.19 -10.91 2.69
N THR A 221 -4.97 -11.09 3.20
CA THR A 221 -4.17 -10.04 3.82
C THR A 221 -2.73 -10.00 3.26
N SER A 222 -1.87 -9.18 3.86
CA SER A 222 -0.48 -8.98 3.47
C SER A 222 0.45 -9.05 4.69
N PRO A 223 1.75 -9.33 4.49
CA PRO A 223 2.71 -9.32 5.59
C PRO A 223 2.75 -8.01 6.37
N ALA A 224 2.55 -6.86 5.71
CA ALA A 224 2.51 -5.56 6.37
C ALA A 224 1.31 -5.36 7.31
N HIS A 225 0.19 -6.04 7.08
CA HIS A 225 -0.91 -6.05 8.05
C HIS A 225 -0.61 -7.05 9.17
N LEU A 226 -0.11 -8.24 8.82
CA LEU A 226 0.19 -9.30 9.78
C LEU A 226 1.30 -8.95 10.77
N SER A 227 2.20 -8.03 10.42
CA SER A 227 3.21 -7.52 11.36
C SER A 227 2.65 -6.55 12.41
N ARG A 228 1.38 -6.15 12.31
CA ARG A 228 0.74 -5.16 13.19
C ARG A 228 -0.44 -5.76 13.96
N LEU A 229 -0.19 -6.88 14.65
CA LEU A 229 -1.19 -7.62 15.43
C LEU A 229 -1.08 -7.41 16.95
N GLU A 230 -0.12 -6.59 17.40
CA GLU A 230 0.12 -6.34 18.82
C GLU A 230 -1.12 -5.78 19.51
N GLY A 231 -1.42 -6.29 20.70
CA GLY A 231 -2.58 -5.87 21.50
C GLY A 231 -3.93 -6.46 21.09
N ILE A 232 -4.00 -7.26 20.02
CA ILE A 232 -5.24 -7.91 19.58
C ILE A 232 -5.39 -9.28 20.24
N ALA A 233 -6.52 -9.49 20.92
CA ALA A 233 -6.82 -10.77 21.56
C ALA A 233 -7.15 -11.87 20.53
N PRO A 234 -6.82 -13.14 20.82
CA PRO A 234 -7.21 -14.27 19.98
C PRO A 234 -8.71 -14.36 19.72
N LEU A 235 -9.08 -14.74 18.50
CA LEU A 235 -10.47 -14.85 18.11
C LEU A 235 -11.16 -16.03 18.77
N ALA A 236 -12.39 -15.77 19.24
CA ALA A 236 -13.32 -16.80 19.67
C ALA A 236 -13.56 -17.81 18.53
N LEU A 237 -13.82 -19.07 18.88
CA LEU A 237 -13.95 -20.17 17.91
C LEU A 237 -14.93 -19.85 16.77
N GLY A 238 -16.09 -19.27 17.08
CA GLY A 238 -17.12 -18.90 16.10
C GLY A 238 -16.78 -17.70 15.19
N LYS A 239 -15.61 -17.09 15.38
CA LYS A 239 -15.09 -15.97 14.59
C LYS A 239 -13.81 -16.33 13.81
N ARG A 240 -13.32 -17.57 13.96
CA ARG A 240 -12.08 -17.99 13.30
C ARG A 240 -12.30 -18.20 11.80
N PRO A 241 -11.46 -17.63 10.93
CA PRO A 241 -11.53 -17.88 9.50
C PRO A 241 -11.16 -19.34 9.20
N SER A 242 -11.66 -19.86 8.08
CA SER A 242 -11.21 -21.15 7.55
C SER A 242 -9.78 -21.07 7.02
N VAL A 243 -9.43 -19.94 6.42
CA VAL A 243 -8.11 -19.69 5.82
C VAL A 243 -7.69 -18.23 5.95
N VAL A 244 -6.42 -18.00 6.29
CA VAL A 244 -5.75 -16.70 6.20
C VAL A 244 -4.70 -16.76 5.09
N LEU A 245 -4.88 -15.94 4.06
CA LEU A 245 -4.00 -15.87 2.89
C LEU A 245 -3.11 -14.64 2.98
N SER A 246 -1.81 -14.79 2.72
CA SER A 246 -0.83 -13.70 2.70
C SER A 246 0.04 -13.74 1.46
N ALA A 247 0.27 -12.60 0.81
CA ALA A 247 1.13 -12.54 -0.36
C ALA A 247 1.77 -11.16 -0.52
N GLY A 248 2.73 -11.09 -1.45
CA GLY A 248 3.30 -9.83 -1.93
C GLY A 248 4.63 -9.44 -1.30
N ALA A 249 4.99 -10.00 -0.15
CA ALA A 249 6.31 -9.87 0.48
C ALA A 249 6.60 -11.10 1.35
N PRO A 250 7.85 -11.32 1.81
CA PRO A 250 8.15 -12.33 2.81
C PRO A 250 7.45 -12.03 4.15
N LEU A 251 6.86 -13.05 4.78
CA LEU A 251 6.30 -12.95 6.13
C LEU A 251 7.33 -13.40 7.18
N ALA A 252 7.62 -12.51 8.13
CA ALA A 252 8.47 -12.79 9.27
C ALA A 252 7.86 -13.89 10.17
N GLU A 253 8.71 -14.69 10.80
CA GLU A 253 8.27 -15.90 11.51
C GLU A 253 7.49 -15.58 12.79
N ASP A 254 7.89 -14.55 13.51
CA ASP A 254 7.18 -14.01 14.66
C ASP A 254 5.78 -13.50 14.28
N ALA A 255 5.66 -12.75 13.19
CA ALA A 255 4.38 -12.30 12.66
C ALA A 255 3.48 -13.47 12.24
N ALA A 256 4.05 -14.50 11.61
CA ALA A 256 3.32 -15.71 11.24
C ALA A 256 2.78 -16.46 12.49
N ARG A 257 3.60 -16.60 13.54
CA ARG A 257 3.18 -17.23 14.81
C ARG A 257 2.12 -16.41 15.52
N ALA A 258 2.29 -15.09 15.60
CA ALA A 258 1.30 -14.19 16.20
C ALA A 258 -0.05 -14.28 15.47
N ALA A 259 -0.02 -14.25 14.13
CA ALA A 259 -1.20 -14.43 13.30
C ALA A 259 -1.87 -15.78 13.53
N ALA A 260 -1.11 -16.88 13.55
CA ALA A 260 -1.66 -18.20 13.81
C ALA A 260 -2.32 -18.31 15.19
N GLY A 261 -1.71 -17.73 16.23
CA GLY A 261 -2.27 -17.66 17.57
C GLY A 261 -3.57 -16.83 17.64
N LEU A 262 -3.63 -15.73 16.88
CA LEU A 262 -4.79 -14.84 16.86
C LEU A 262 -5.97 -15.43 16.07
N PHE A 263 -5.73 -15.88 14.84
CA PHE A 263 -6.77 -16.40 13.95
C PHE A 263 -7.13 -17.86 14.26
N GLY A 264 -6.26 -18.59 14.97
CA GLY A 264 -6.44 -20.00 15.29
C GLY A 264 -6.22 -20.94 14.10
N VAL A 265 -5.67 -20.44 12.99
CA VAL A 265 -5.27 -21.20 11.80
C VAL A 265 -3.92 -20.68 11.30
N PRO A 266 -3.03 -21.55 10.78
CA PRO A 266 -1.74 -21.10 10.25
C PRO A 266 -1.94 -20.22 9.00
N VAL A 267 -1.06 -19.23 8.83
CA VAL A 267 -1.08 -18.38 7.64
C VAL A 267 -0.63 -19.20 6.42
N THR A 268 -1.43 -19.15 5.36
CA THR A 268 -1.08 -19.70 4.05
C THR A 268 -0.46 -18.59 3.21
N GLU A 269 0.84 -18.68 2.95
CA GLU A 269 1.52 -17.73 2.06
C GLU A 269 1.36 -18.15 0.60
N ILE A 270 1.18 -17.17 -0.29
CA ILE A 270 1.14 -17.33 -1.74
C ILE A 270 2.42 -16.77 -2.34
N PHE A 271 3.08 -17.55 -3.18
CA PHE A 271 4.19 -17.11 -4.01
C PHE A 271 3.76 -17.03 -5.47
N GLY A 272 4.10 -15.92 -6.12
CA GLY A 272 3.74 -15.65 -7.51
C GLY A 272 4.06 -14.23 -7.93
N SER A 273 3.82 -13.92 -9.19
CA SER A 273 4.07 -12.59 -9.77
C SER A 273 2.90 -12.13 -10.65
N THR A 274 2.95 -10.88 -11.11
CA THR A 274 1.95 -10.37 -12.07
C THR A 274 2.01 -11.14 -13.40
N GLU A 275 3.22 -11.48 -13.83
CA GLU A 275 3.52 -12.19 -15.07
C GLU A 275 3.07 -13.65 -15.01
N THR A 276 3.20 -14.31 -13.86
CA THR A 276 3.03 -15.78 -13.73
C THR A 276 1.70 -16.19 -13.11
N GLY A 277 1.01 -15.27 -12.43
CA GLY A 277 -0.06 -15.61 -11.51
C GLY A 277 0.49 -16.28 -10.25
N ALA A 278 -0.38 -16.95 -9.50
CA ALA A 278 0.05 -17.76 -8.36
C ALA A 278 0.88 -18.98 -8.84
N ILE A 279 2.05 -19.20 -8.22
CA ILE A 279 2.96 -20.30 -8.55
C ILE A 279 2.86 -21.41 -7.52
N ALA A 280 2.93 -21.05 -6.24
CA ALA A 280 3.06 -22.00 -5.13
C ALA A 280 2.45 -21.47 -3.83
N LEU A 281 2.18 -22.39 -2.90
CA LEU A 281 1.70 -22.11 -1.56
C LEU A 281 2.61 -22.73 -0.51
N ARG A 282 2.62 -22.14 0.69
CA ARG A 282 3.11 -22.80 1.91
C ARG A 282 2.24 -22.42 3.10
N GLN A 283 2.08 -23.32 4.06
CA GLN A 283 1.38 -23.04 5.31
C GLN A 283 2.38 -22.91 6.45
N ARG A 284 2.38 -21.77 7.16
CA ARG A 284 3.28 -21.48 8.28
C ARG A 284 2.82 -22.14 9.59
N ALA A 285 2.57 -23.44 9.54
CA ALA A 285 2.34 -24.27 10.74
C ALA A 285 3.66 -24.62 11.44
N GLU A 286 4.75 -24.69 10.68
CA GLU A 286 6.10 -24.99 11.12
C GLU A 286 7.07 -23.87 10.71
N SER A 287 8.32 -23.94 11.18
CA SER A 287 9.37 -23.00 10.79
C SER A 287 9.89 -23.32 9.38
N ASP A 288 9.87 -22.31 8.50
CA ASP A 288 10.27 -22.37 7.08
C ASP A 288 9.86 -23.63 6.28
N PRO A 289 8.54 -23.87 6.13
CA PRO A 289 8.03 -24.99 5.34
C PRO A 289 8.26 -24.75 3.84
N PRO A 290 8.41 -25.83 3.04
CA PRO A 290 8.70 -25.71 1.63
C PRO A 290 7.53 -25.12 0.84
N TRP A 291 7.85 -24.43 -0.25
CA TRP A 291 6.86 -23.99 -1.23
C TRP A 291 6.39 -25.18 -2.06
N ARG A 292 5.08 -25.38 -2.15
CA ARG A 292 4.45 -26.41 -2.96
C ARG A 292 3.79 -25.78 -4.19
N PRO A 293 4.23 -26.12 -5.42
CA PRO A 293 3.61 -25.63 -6.64
C PRO A 293 2.12 -25.93 -6.70
N LEU A 294 1.35 -25.02 -7.30
CA LEU A 294 -0.07 -25.24 -7.56
C LEU A 294 -0.28 -26.35 -8.60
N PRO A 295 -1.45 -27.02 -8.60
CA PRO A 295 -1.77 -28.03 -9.60
C PRO A 295 -1.62 -27.51 -11.04
N GLY A 296 -0.79 -28.19 -11.84
CA GLY A 296 -0.51 -27.79 -13.23
C GLY A 296 0.58 -26.73 -13.40
N VAL A 297 1.17 -26.24 -12.30
CA VAL A 297 2.35 -25.36 -12.33
C VAL A 297 3.60 -26.22 -12.16
N ALA A 298 4.49 -26.19 -13.16
CA ALA A 298 5.78 -26.86 -13.10
C ALA A 298 6.87 -25.84 -12.74
N VAL A 299 7.70 -26.20 -11.76
CA VAL A 299 8.82 -25.38 -11.29
C VAL A 299 10.12 -26.11 -11.60
N GLU A 300 11.03 -25.42 -12.27
CA GLU A 300 12.33 -25.93 -12.69
C GLU A 300 13.43 -24.98 -12.21
N ARG A 301 14.61 -25.53 -11.91
CA ARG A 301 15.80 -24.75 -11.59
C ARG A 301 16.57 -24.46 -12.88
N GLY A 302 16.61 -23.19 -13.27
CA GLY A 302 17.40 -22.67 -14.39
C GLY A 302 18.88 -22.48 -14.07
N ALA A 303 19.58 -21.84 -14.99
CA ALA A 303 20.98 -21.44 -14.79
C ALA A 303 21.08 -20.47 -13.59
N ASN A 304 22.19 -20.53 -12.85
CA ASN A 304 22.41 -19.69 -11.65
C ASN A 304 21.30 -19.78 -10.59
N GLU A 305 20.66 -20.95 -10.49
CA GLU A 305 19.59 -21.23 -9.53
C GLU A 305 18.30 -20.41 -9.79
N LEU A 306 18.18 -19.74 -10.93
CA LEU A 306 16.98 -18.95 -11.26
C LEU A 306 15.73 -19.83 -11.37
N LEU A 307 14.63 -19.31 -10.88
CA LEU A 307 13.31 -19.91 -11.01
C LEU A 307 12.86 -19.88 -12.46
N ARG A 308 12.60 -21.06 -13.01
CA ARG A 308 11.84 -21.25 -14.23
C ARG A 308 10.48 -21.84 -13.89
N VAL A 309 9.42 -21.27 -14.44
CA VAL A 309 8.05 -21.72 -14.18
C VAL A 309 7.27 -21.87 -15.47
N ARG A 310 6.59 -23.01 -15.63
CA ARG A 310 5.59 -23.23 -16.66
C ARG A 310 4.23 -23.26 -15.99
N THR A 311 3.33 -22.39 -16.41
CA THR A 311 2.04 -22.16 -15.75
C THR A 311 0.92 -21.99 -16.78
N PRO A 312 -0.29 -22.52 -16.53
CA PRO A 312 -1.42 -22.37 -17.43
C PRO A 312 -2.09 -20.98 -17.37
N PHE A 313 -1.56 -20.07 -16.53
CA PHE A 313 -2.10 -18.72 -16.27
C PHE A 313 -1.44 -17.62 -17.12
N VAL A 314 -0.57 -18.01 -18.05
CA VAL A 314 0.18 -17.13 -18.94
C VAL A 314 -0.11 -17.52 -20.38
N ALA A 315 -0.20 -16.53 -21.26
CA ALA A 315 -0.31 -16.77 -22.69
C ALA A 315 1.02 -17.40 -23.16
N GLY A 316 0.97 -18.53 -23.88
CA GLY A 316 2.14 -18.98 -24.62
C GLY A 316 2.47 -17.94 -25.69
N ASP A 317 3.75 -17.67 -25.94
CA ASP A 317 4.14 -16.82 -27.06
C ASP A 317 3.51 -17.39 -28.35
N GLU A 318 2.87 -16.53 -29.15
CA GLU A 318 2.24 -16.89 -30.43
C GLU A 318 3.23 -17.54 -31.44
N GLY A 319 4.52 -17.62 -31.10
CA GLY A 319 5.59 -18.30 -31.84
C GLY A 319 5.95 -19.71 -31.34
N GLY A 320 5.18 -20.34 -30.45
CA GLY A 320 5.42 -21.74 -30.04
C GLY A 320 6.49 -21.93 -28.97
N GLY A 321 6.75 -20.91 -28.14
CA GLY A 321 7.51 -21.07 -26.91
C GLY A 321 6.78 -21.99 -25.93
N ASP A 322 7.53 -22.77 -25.13
CA ASP A 322 7.01 -23.79 -24.21
C ASP A 322 6.30 -23.25 -22.95
N GLY A 323 5.92 -21.96 -22.96
CA GLY A 323 5.25 -21.28 -21.84
C GLY A 323 6.14 -21.14 -20.59
N LEU A 324 7.46 -21.24 -20.75
CA LEU A 324 8.42 -21.16 -19.65
C LEU A 324 8.80 -19.70 -19.37
N PHE A 325 8.51 -19.24 -18.15
CA PHE A 325 8.91 -17.94 -17.64
C PHE A 325 10.14 -18.11 -16.73
N GLU A 326 11.25 -17.42 -17.04
CA GLU A 326 12.40 -17.33 -16.13
C GLU A 326 12.34 -15.99 -15.38
N GLY A 327 12.21 -16.06 -14.06
CA GLY A 327 12.21 -14.91 -13.17
C GLY A 327 13.59 -14.60 -12.60
N ALA A 328 13.67 -13.58 -11.76
CA ALA A 328 14.89 -13.24 -11.03
C ALA A 328 14.98 -13.91 -9.65
N ASP A 329 13.93 -14.59 -9.18
CA ASP A 329 13.97 -15.35 -7.92
C ASP A 329 14.89 -16.57 -8.07
N ARG A 330 15.74 -16.84 -7.07
CA ARG A 330 16.55 -18.06 -7.03
C ARG A 330 15.89 -19.12 -6.16
N ILE A 331 16.04 -20.38 -6.54
CA ILE A 331 15.45 -21.52 -5.83
C ILE A 331 16.41 -22.69 -5.66
N VAL A 332 16.14 -23.48 -4.62
CA VAL A 332 16.61 -24.87 -4.52
C VAL A 332 15.40 -25.79 -4.52
N LEU A 333 15.43 -26.79 -5.40
CA LEU A 333 14.42 -27.87 -5.43
C LEU A 333 14.69 -28.84 -4.29
N LEU A 334 13.63 -29.40 -3.72
CA LEU A 334 13.73 -30.37 -2.64
C LEU A 334 13.35 -31.77 -3.15
N ASP A 335 13.99 -32.80 -2.58
CA ASP A 335 13.82 -34.19 -3.00
C ASP A 335 12.37 -34.69 -2.80
N GLU A 336 11.68 -34.21 -1.76
CA GLU A 336 10.27 -34.54 -1.48
C GLU A 336 9.27 -33.70 -2.29
N GLY A 337 9.77 -32.96 -3.30
CA GLY A 337 9.00 -32.01 -4.08
C GLY A 337 8.88 -30.64 -3.41
N GLY A 338 8.56 -29.65 -4.23
CA GLY A 338 8.57 -28.25 -3.81
C GLY A 338 9.95 -27.62 -3.85
N PHE A 339 10.06 -26.40 -3.30
CA PHE A 339 11.29 -25.61 -3.36
C PHE A 339 11.43 -24.64 -2.18
N ARG A 340 12.65 -24.15 -1.96
CA ARG A 340 12.94 -22.98 -1.12
C ARG A 340 13.44 -21.81 -1.97
N LEU A 341 13.11 -20.60 -1.53
CA LEU A 341 13.61 -19.37 -2.14
C LEU A 341 14.99 -19.04 -1.56
N LEU A 342 15.93 -18.65 -2.41
CA LEU A 342 17.29 -18.21 -2.06
C LEU A 342 17.47 -16.69 -2.23
N GLY A 343 16.36 -15.96 -2.30
CA GLY A 343 16.34 -14.52 -2.61
C GLY A 343 16.46 -14.22 -4.11
N ARG A 344 16.46 -12.93 -4.45
CA ARG A 344 16.42 -12.46 -5.84
C ARG A 344 17.80 -12.17 -6.42
N ALA A 345 18.06 -12.61 -7.65
CA ALA A 345 19.30 -12.40 -8.38
C ALA A 345 19.50 -10.93 -8.79
N ASP A 346 18.43 -10.17 -9.05
CA ASP A 346 18.52 -8.72 -9.31
C ASP A 346 18.70 -7.89 -8.03
N GLN A 347 18.57 -8.51 -6.85
CA GLN A 347 19.07 -7.97 -5.58
C GLN A 347 20.53 -8.37 -5.30
N ILE A 348 21.22 -8.97 -6.27
CA ILE A 348 22.67 -9.17 -6.21
C ILE A 348 23.33 -8.04 -7.00
N VAL A 349 23.90 -7.09 -6.28
CA VAL A 349 24.57 -5.94 -6.88
C VAL A 349 26.07 -6.21 -7.02
N LYS A 350 26.70 -5.59 -8.02
CA LYS A 350 28.16 -5.60 -8.16
C LYS A 350 28.74 -4.37 -7.47
N ILE A 351 29.42 -4.56 -6.35
CA ILE A 351 30.13 -3.52 -5.60
C ILE A 351 31.62 -3.78 -5.71
N GLU A 352 32.38 -2.86 -6.31
CA GLU A 352 33.84 -2.99 -6.48
C GLU A 352 34.23 -4.33 -7.17
N GLY A 353 33.44 -4.78 -8.14
CA GLY A 353 33.67 -6.04 -8.87
C GLY A 353 33.20 -7.32 -8.15
N LYS A 354 32.76 -7.22 -6.89
CA LYS A 354 32.25 -8.33 -6.08
C LYS A 354 30.73 -8.42 -6.13
N ARG A 355 30.18 -9.63 -6.18
CA ARG A 355 28.73 -9.88 -6.12
C ARG A 355 28.29 -9.86 -4.66
N VAL A 356 27.33 -9.02 -4.34
CA VAL A 356 26.83 -8.81 -2.98
C VAL A 356 25.32 -9.01 -2.98
N SER A 357 24.81 -9.94 -2.17
CA SER A 357 23.37 -10.12 -1.98
C SER A 357 22.85 -9.07 -0.99
N LEU A 358 21.99 -8.17 -1.46
CA LEU A 358 21.34 -7.18 -0.58
C LEU A 358 20.47 -7.88 0.48
N THR A 359 19.74 -8.92 0.07
CA THR A 359 18.87 -9.71 0.96
C THR A 359 19.65 -10.33 2.12
N GLU A 360 20.84 -10.90 1.86
CA GLU A 360 21.67 -11.49 2.91
C GLU A 360 22.13 -10.43 3.94
N VAL A 361 22.52 -9.25 3.46
CA VAL A 361 22.91 -8.13 4.35
C VAL A 361 21.72 -7.69 5.20
N GLU A 362 20.52 -7.61 4.63
CA GLU A 362 19.28 -7.29 5.35
C GLU A 362 18.93 -8.33 6.42
N GLU A 363 19.04 -9.63 6.10
CA GLU A 363 18.79 -10.72 7.05
C GLU A 363 19.74 -10.67 8.24
N ARG A 364 21.04 -10.44 7.98
CA ARG A 364 22.04 -10.31 9.04
C ARG A 364 21.82 -9.07 9.90
N LEU A 365 21.36 -7.96 9.31
CA LEU A 365 20.96 -6.79 10.08
C LEU A 365 19.77 -7.09 10.98
N ARG A 366 18.73 -7.75 10.45
CA ARG A 366 17.53 -8.15 11.21
C ARG A 366 17.82 -9.17 12.32
N ALA A 367 18.93 -9.90 12.24
CA ALA A 367 19.36 -10.81 13.30
C ALA A 367 20.02 -10.10 14.50
N LEU A 368 20.31 -8.79 14.41
CA LEU A 368 20.92 -8.03 15.50
C LEU A 368 19.85 -7.58 16.51
N PRO A 369 20.10 -7.67 17.84
CA PRO A 369 19.16 -7.24 18.87
C PRO A 369 18.75 -5.76 18.76
N GLU A 370 19.58 -4.91 18.17
CA GLU A 370 19.35 -3.49 17.99
C GLU A 370 18.43 -3.15 16.80
N VAL A 371 18.04 -4.13 15.98
CA VAL A 371 17.34 -3.90 14.71
C VAL A 371 16.01 -4.65 14.69
N THR A 372 14.93 -3.91 14.47
CA THR A 372 13.59 -4.48 14.22
C THR A 372 13.44 -4.86 12.76
N ASP A 373 13.85 -3.96 11.85
CA ASP A 373 13.75 -4.18 10.41
C ASP A 373 14.86 -3.43 9.67
N ALA A 374 15.22 -3.89 8.47
CA ALA A 374 16.23 -3.25 7.64
C ALA A 374 15.98 -3.48 6.16
N VAL A 375 16.34 -2.48 5.35
CA VAL A 375 16.43 -2.58 3.88
C VAL A 375 17.78 -2.04 3.41
N VAL A 376 18.40 -2.73 2.46
CA VAL A 376 19.70 -2.37 1.90
C VAL A 376 19.54 -2.15 0.41
N ILE A 377 20.06 -1.01 -0.07
CA ILE A 377 20.08 -0.67 -1.48
C ILE A 377 21.50 -0.34 -1.90
N ASP A 378 21.78 -0.50 -3.19
CA ASP A 378 22.93 0.14 -3.83
C ASP A 378 22.56 1.56 -4.25
N LEU A 379 23.42 2.53 -3.92
CA LEU A 379 23.33 3.89 -4.42
C LEU A 379 24.41 4.10 -5.48
N VAL A 380 24.00 4.59 -6.65
CA VAL A 380 24.87 4.79 -7.81
C VAL A 380 25.19 6.28 -7.96
N HIS A 381 26.15 6.80 -7.16
CA HIS A 381 26.91 8.03 -7.47
C HIS A 381 27.96 8.37 -6.39
N PRO A 382 29.22 8.72 -6.72
CA PRO A 382 29.96 8.54 -7.99
C PRO A 382 30.54 7.12 -8.17
N THR A 383 30.43 6.25 -7.18
CA THR A 383 30.72 4.81 -7.25
C THR A 383 29.61 4.03 -6.55
N THR A 384 29.26 2.85 -7.04
CA THR A 384 28.20 2.02 -6.46
C THR A 384 28.58 1.62 -5.03
N ARG A 385 27.75 1.99 -4.06
CA ARG A 385 27.97 1.71 -2.64
C ARG A 385 26.68 1.24 -1.97
N LEU A 386 26.81 0.39 -0.96
CA LEU A 386 25.66 -0.02 -0.17
C LEU A 386 25.21 1.06 0.81
N ALA A 387 23.90 1.21 0.96
CA ALA A 387 23.25 2.04 1.94
C ALA A 387 22.14 1.25 2.64
N ALA A 388 21.98 1.47 3.95
CA ALA A 388 21.02 0.75 4.78
C ALA A 388 20.04 1.73 5.45
N VAL A 389 18.75 1.42 5.36
CA VAL A 389 17.71 2.05 6.20
C VAL A 389 17.33 1.05 7.26
N VAL A 390 17.37 1.46 8.53
CA VAL A 390 17.20 0.59 9.69
C VAL A 390 16.08 1.14 10.56
N VAL A 391 15.17 0.25 10.97
CA VAL A 391 14.21 0.50 12.05
C VAL A 391 14.81 -0.05 13.33
N PRO A 392 15.23 0.81 14.28
CA PRO A 392 15.81 0.34 15.54
C PRO A 392 14.78 -0.43 16.38
N SER A 393 15.24 -1.42 17.15
CA SER A 393 14.45 -1.99 18.25
C SER A 393 14.33 -0.99 19.41
N VAL A 394 13.53 -1.27 20.44
CA VAL A 394 13.45 -0.40 21.63
C VAL A 394 14.85 -0.20 22.25
N ALA A 395 15.62 -1.29 22.37
CA ALA A 395 17.00 -1.23 22.82
C ALA A 395 17.89 -0.48 21.81
N GLY A 396 17.69 -0.71 20.51
CA GLY A 396 18.40 0.01 19.44
C GLY A 396 18.14 1.51 19.45
N ALA A 397 16.91 1.95 19.67
CA ALA A 397 16.49 3.35 19.72
C ALA A 397 17.10 4.07 20.92
N ALA A 398 17.15 3.42 22.09
CA ALA A 398 17.85 3.96 23.26
C ALA A 398 19.35 4.15 22.99
N ARG A 399 20.00 3.15 22.39
CA ARG A 399 21.42 3.26 22.00
C ARG A 399 21.64 4.33 20.93
N LEU A 400 20.76 4.42 19.93
CA LEU A 400 20.80 5.44 18.89
C LEU A 400 20.70 6.86 19.48
N ALA A 401 19.82 7.08 20.45
CA ALA A 401 19.69 8.36 21.16
C ALA A 401 20.93 8.71 21.98
N GLU A 402 21.54 7.72 22.65
CA GLU A 402 22.74 7.91 23.47
C GLU A 402 24.00 8.20 22.63
N MET A 403 24.25 7.40 21.59
CA MET A 403 25.50 7.48 20.83
C MET A 403 25.38 8.21 19.49
N GLY A 404 24.19 8.56 19.05
CA GLY A 404 23.94 9.23 17.78
C GLY A 404 24.11 8.33 16.56
N ALA A 405 23.50 8.75 15.44
CA ALA A 405 23.38 7.99 14.20
C ALA A 405 24.73 7.49 13.64
N PHE A 406 25.77 8.33 13.70
CA PHE A 406 27.09 7.95 13.17
C PHE A 406 27.71 6.77 13.93
N ARG A 407 27.73 6.82 15.27
CA ARG A 407 28.32 5.75 16.08
C ARG A 407 27.47 4.49 16.05
N PHE A 408 26.14 4.64 16.01
CA PHE A 408 25.21 3.53 15.89
C PHE A 408 25.34 2.80 14.54
N GLY A 409 25.42 3.52 13.41
CA GLY A 409 25.70 2.91 12.11
C GLY A 409 27.04 2.17 12.07
N ARG A 410 28.07 2.69 12.76
CA ARG A 410 29.38 2.03 12.89
C ARG A 410 29.33 0.76 13.74
N LEU A 411 28.49 0.73 14.78
CA LEU A 411 28.22 -0.47 15.58
C LEU A 411 27.63 -1.57 14.69
N LEU A 412 26.56 -1.28 13.95
CA LEU A 412 25.91 -2.25 13.06
C LEU A 412 26.87 -2.72 11.95
N ARG A 413 27.63 -1.79 11.35
CA ARG A 413 28.66 -2.12 10.36
C ARG A 413 29.72 -3.08 10.91
N ARG A 414 30.15 -2.91 12.16
CA ARG A 414 31.13 -3.80 12.82
C ARG A 414 30.55 -5.19 13.06
N ALA A 415 29.28 -5.28 13.45
CA ALA A 415 28.61 -6.56 13.62
C ALA A 415 28.51 -7.32 12.28
N LEU A 416 28.18 -6.63 11.19
CA LEU A 416 28.17 -7.22 9.85
C LEU A 416 29.56 -7.70 9.39
N ALA A 417 30.63 -6.97 9.73
CA ALA A 417 32.00 -7.29 9.32
C ALA A 417 32.53 -8.64 9.84
N ALA A 418 31.88 -9.22 10.86
CA ALA A 418 32.20 -10.58 11.31
C ALA A 418 31.86 -11.65 10.27
N THR A 419 30.97 -11.35 9.32
CA THR A 419 30.42 -12.34 8.39
C THR A 419 30.22 -11.83 6.96
N GLN A 420 30.49 -10.55 6.70
CA GLN A 420 30.37 -9.92 5.39
C GLN A 420 31.73 -9.36 4.94
N GLU A 421 32.06 -9.58 3.66
CA GLU A 421 33.21 -8.93 3.05
C GLU A 421 33.03 -7.41 2.97
N PRO A 422 34.12 -6.61 2.82
CA PRO A 422 34.02 -5.14 2.80
C PRO A 422 33.01 -4.55 1.81
N ALA A 423 32.81 -5.22 0.66
CA ALA A 423 31.83 -4.85 -0.36
C ALA A 423 30.36 -5.03 0.11
N GLY A 424 30.11 -5.95 1.04
CA GLY A 424 28.82 -6.22 1.68
C GLY A 424 28.47 -5.32 2.87
N LEU A 425 29.34 -4.35 3.21
CA LEU A 425 29.14 -3.48 4.35
C LEU A 425 28.52 -2.13 3.93
N PRO A 426 27.31 -1.77 4.42
CA PRO A 426 26.70 -0.47 4.14
C PRO A 426 27.54 0.71 4.60
N ARG A 427 27.73 1.69 3.73
CA ARG A 427 28.53 2.91 3.98
C ARG A 427 27.66 4.09 4.38
N GLN A 428 26.38 4.07 4.04
CA GLN A 428 25.41 5.10 4.41
C GLN A 428 24.27 4.48 5.21
N TRP A 429 23.80 5.22 6.20
CA TRP A 429 22.80 4.76 7.16
C TRP A 429 21.70 5.81 7.33
N ARG A 430 20.46 5.34 7.35
CA ARG A 430 19.28 6.10 7.78
C ARG A 430 18.57 5.30 8.86
N PHE A 431 18.09 5.99 9.88
CA PHE A 431 17.33 5.39 10.97
C PHE A 431 15.95 6.01 10.96
N VAL A 432 14.93 5.17 10.88
CA VAL A 432 13.52 5.58 10.73
C VAL A 432 12.67 4.80 11.70
N ASP A 433 11.54 5.36 12.10
CA ASP A 433 10.60 4.65 12.97
C ASP A 433 9.87 3.53 12.22
N THR A 434 9.64 3.71 10.91
CA THR A 434 9.04 2.69 10.04
C THR A 434 9.63 2.77 8.63
N LEU A 435 9.80 1.62 7.96
CA LEU A 435 10.20 1.60 6.56
C LEU A 435 9.03 2.03 5.66
N PRO A 436 9.27 2.89 4.65
CA PRO A 436 8.22 3.23 3.69
C PRO A 436 7.89 1.96 2.89
N SER A 437 6.62 1.59 2.93
CA SER A 437 6.10 0.41 2.26
C SER A 437 4.76 0.73 1.63
N GLY A 438 4.52 0.17 0.45
CA GLY A 438 3.22 0.27 -0.20
C GLY A 438 2.15 -0.57 0.54
N PRO A 439 0.87 -0.50 0.11
CA PRO A 439 -0.24 -1.21 0.75
C PRO A 439 -0.08 -2.73 0.90
N LEU A 440 0.76 -3.35 0.07
CA LEU A 440 1.07 -4.79 0.12
C LEU A 440 2.30 -5.13 0.97
N GLY A 441 2.90 -4.17 1.66
CA GLY A 441 4.18 -4.35 2.35
C GLY A 441 5.39 -4.43 1.42
N LYS A 442 5.18 -4.27 0.11
CA LYS A 442 6.27 -4.14 -0.86
C LYS A 442 7.01 -2.83 -0.65
N ARG A 443 8.33 -2.90 -0.54
CA ARG A 443 9.23 -1.75 -0.49
C ARG A 443 9.55 -1.34 -1.93
N ARG A 444 9.20 -0.12 -2.34
CA ARG A 444 9.61 0.39 -3.66
C ARG A 444 11.00 0.99 -3.52
N ARG A 445 11.90 0.67 -4.46
CA ARG A 445 13.27 1.20 -4.47
C ARG A 445 13.28 2.74 -4.43
N ALA A 446 12.42 3.39 -5.21
CA ALA A 446 12.30 4.85 -5.25
C ALA A 446 12.02 5.46 -3.87
N ASP A 447 11.09 4.87 -3.10
CA ASP A 447 10.75 5.34 -1.74
C ASP A 447 11.92 5.18 -0.76
N ILE A 448 12.81 4.22 -1.00
CA ILE A 448 14.01 4.02 -0.16
C ILE A 448 15.14 4.96 -0.60
N VAL A 449 15.33 5.15 -1.91
CA VAL A 449 16.33 6.08 -2.45
C VAL A 449 16.06 7.50 -1.99
N SER A 450 14.79 7.93 -1.93
CA SER A 450 14.42 9.27 -1.46
C SER A 450 14.78 9.55 0.00
N LEU A 451 15.06 8.53 0.83
CA LEU A 451 15.56 8.72 2.19
C LEU A 451 17.05 9.10 2.23
N PHE A 452 17.80 8.83 1.15
CA PHE A 452 19.22 9.12 1.03
C PHE A 452 19.53 10.34 0.16
N GLU A 453 18.55 10.76 -0.64
CA GLU A 453 18.59 12.06 -1.29
C GLU A 453 18.57 13.14 -0.20
N ASP A 454 19.54 14.05 -0.29
CA ASP A 454 19.54 15.24 0.55
C ASP A 454 18.24 16.00 0.23
N PRO A 455 17.47 16.51 1.21
CA PRO A 455 16.40 17.47 0.93
C PRO A 455 16.90 18.65 0.09
N ALA A 456 18.22 18.90 0.09
CA ALA A 456 18.91 19.87 -0.76
C ALA A 456 19.25 19.38 -2.20
N SER A 457 18.96 18.13 -2.57
CA SER A 457 19.39 17.51 -3.85
C SER A 457 18.26 16.95 -4.73
N MET A 458 17.01 16.92 -4.26
CA MET A 458 15.82 16.69 -5.11
C MET A 458 15.25 18.00 -5.66
N ASP A 459 16.09 18.81 -6.33
CA ASP A 459 15.65 20.02 -7.02
C ASP A 459 15.71 19.83 -8.53
N HIS A 460 14.76 19.04 -9.06
CA HIS A 460 14.41 19.10 -10.48
C HIS A 460 12.98 19.63 -10.71
N THR A 461 12.28 20.07 -9.65
CA THR A 461 11.01 20.80 -9.74
C THR A 461 10.76 21.69 -8.51
N SER A 462 11.57 22.73 -8.27
CA SER A 462 11.10 24.01 -7.68
C SER A 462 12.27 24.97 -7.37
N ASP A 463 12.89 25.54 -8.41
CA ASP A 463 13.82 26.67 -8.29
C ASP A 463 13.16 27.96 -7.75
N ALA A 464 11.86 27.92 -7.41
CA ALA A 464 11.07 29.07 -6.95
C ALA A 464 10.90 29.15 -5.42
N LEU A 465 11.27 28.12 -4.65
CA LEU A 465 10.99 28.03 -3.20
C LEU A 465 12.22 28.23 -2.29
N ARG A 466 13.45 28.25 -2.82
CA ARG A 466 14.65 28.55 -2.02
C ARG A 466 14.82 30.06 -1.86
N GLY A 467 14.73 30.52 -0.62
CA GLY A 467 14.84 31.93 -0.24
C GLY A 467 13.56 32.54 0.34
N ARG A 468 12.47 31.77 0.34
CA ARG A 468 11.18 32.21 0.85
C ARG A 468 11.06 32.04 2.37
N PRO A 469 10.46 33.00 3.09
CA PRO A 469 10.31 32.92 4.54
C PRO A 469 9.39 31.77 4.95
N THR A 470 9.70 31.14 6.09
CA THR A 470 8.84 30.12 6.73
C THR A 470 8.17 30.63 8.01
N GLU A 471 8.44 31.86 8.38
CA GLU A 471 7.93 32.51 9.59
C GLU A 471 7.46 33.92 9.25
N PRO A 472 6.49 34.47 9.98
CA PRO A 472 6.07 35.84 9.79
C PRO A 472 7.15 36.81 10.29
N ASP A 473 7.16 38.01 9.74
CA ASP A 473 8.04 39.09 10.21
C ASP A 473 7.48 39.67 11.50
N VAL A 474 8.26 39.61 12.58
CA VAL A 474 7.93 40.28 13.84
C VAL A 474 8.21 41.77 13.69
N ARG A 475 7.16 42.58 13.58
CA ARG A 475 7.25 44.04 13.41
C ARG A 475 7.45 44.77 14.74
N SER A 476 6.73 44.35 15.76
CA SER A 476 6.82 44.92 17.09
C SER A 476 6.45 43.89 18.16
N MET A 477 6.94 44.12 19.38
CA MET A 477 6.70 43.27 20.54
C MET A 477 6.43 44.14 21.76
N ARG A 478 5.40 43.77 22.53
CA ARG A 478 5.06 44.43 23.79
C ARG A 478 4.85 43.39 24.90
N PRO A 479 5.57 43.48 26.03
CA PRO A 479 5.36 42.58 27.16
C PRO A 479 3.98 42.83 27.79
N LEU A 480 3.36 41.76 28.26
CA LEU A 480 2.14 41.76 29.07
C LEU A 480 2.47 41.21 30.47
N GLU A 481 1.60 41.45 31.45
CA GLU A 481 1.78 40.96 32.82
C GLU A 481 1.89 39.41 32.88
N ASP A 482 1.21 38.71 31.98
CA ASP A 482 1.11 37.25 31.90
C ASP A 482 1.60 36.68 30.55
N GLY A 483 2.37 37.45 29.78
CA GLY A 483 2.89 36.98 28.49
C GLY A 483 3.39 38.07 27.56
N LEU A 484 3.08 37.93 26.27
CA LEU A 484 3.64 38.76 25.21
C LEU A 484 2.60 39.04 24.13
N GLU A 485 2.61 40.25 23.59
CA GLU A 485 1.88 40.61 22.38
C GLU A 485 2.86 40.96 21.26
N MET A 486 2.62 40.46 20.06
CA MET A 486 3.49 40.63 18.89
C MET A 486 2.67 41.06 17.68
N GLU A 487 3.16 42.05 16.95
CA GLU A 487 2.64 42.40 15.64
C GLU A 487 3.42 41.64 14.57
N LEU A 488 2.70 40.86 13.77
CA LEU A 488 3.26 39.95 12.78
C LEU A 488 2.80 40.37 11.38
N PHE A 489 3.74 40.60 10.47
CA PHE A 489 3.43 40.72 9.04
C PHE A 489 3.57 39.36 8.38
N LEU A 490 2.63 39.00 7.49
CA LEU A 490 2.56 37.69 6.84
C LEU A 490 2.96 37.82 5.37
N PRO A 491 4.23 37.54 4.97
CA PRO A 491 4.65 37.71 3.58
C PRO A 491 3.86 36.83 2.61
N ALA A 492 3.49 37.37 1.44
CA ALA A 492 2.85 36.58 0.38
C ALA A 492 3.72 35.49 -0.22
N ASP A 493 5.03 35.53 0.00
CA ASP A 493 5.99 34.51 -0.42
C ASP A 493 6.29 33.48 0.68
N LEU A 494 5.49 33.39 1.75
CA LEU A 494 5.64 32.34 2.75
C LEU A 494 5.58 30.94 2.11
N ALA A 495 6.58 30.11 2.40
CA ALA A 495 6.68 28.76 1.84
C ALA A 495 5.46 27.87 2.18
N GLN A 496 4.75 28.16 3.28
CA GLN A 496 3.55 27.43 3.71
C GLN A 496 2.28 27.74 2.90
N LEU A 497 2.32 28.69 1.96
CA LEU A 497 1.18 29.05 1.12
C LEU A 497 1.06 28.18 -0.14
N ASP A 498 2.11 27.44 -0.52
CA ASP A 498 2.11 26.61 -1.72
C ASP A 498 1.36 25.29 -1.53
N GLY A 499 0.56 24.90 -2.53
CA GLY A 499 -0.20 23.64 -2.54
C GLY A 499 -1.48 23.63 -1.69
N HIS A 500 -1.74 24.68 -0.91
CA HIS A 500 -2.93 24.81 -0.08
C HIS A 500 -3.91 25.83 -0.70
N PHE A 501 -5.04 25.33 -1.20
CA PHE A 501 -6.17 26.10 -1.79
C PHE A 501 -5.82 26.84 -3.10
N PRO A 502 -5.82 26.14 -4.25
CA PRO A 502 -5.59 26.75 -5.56
C PRO A 502 -6.54 27.94 -5.82
N GLY A 503 -5.97 29.14 -6.00
CA GLY A 503 -6.72 30.38 -6.28
C GLY A 503 -7.12 31.23 -5.07
N MET A 504 -6.87 30.78 -3.84
CA MET A 504 -7.14 31.56 -2.62
C MET A 504 -6.06 31.26 -1.55
N PRO A 505 -4.89 31.94 -1.58
CA PRO A 505 -3.82 31.67 -0.65
C PRO A 505 -4.27 32.02 0.78
N ILE A 506 -4.27 31.03 1.66
CA ILE A 506 -4.57 31.20 3.09
C ILE A 506 -3.47 30.57 3.92
N VAL A 507 -3.15 31.17 5.06
CA VAL A 507 -2.15 30.65 5.98
C VAL A 507 -2.70 29.39 6.67
N PRO A 508 -2.07 28.20 6.49
CA PRO A 508 -2.54 26.98 7.12
C PRO A 508 -2.55 27.08 8.64
N GLY A 509 -3.57 26.53 9.29
CA GLY A 509 -3.68 26.54 10.75
C GLY A 509 -2.50 25.86 11.46
N VAL A 510 -1.88 24.87 10.81
CA VAL A 510 -0.66 24.20 11.30
C VAL A 510 0.55 25.13 11.34
N ALA A 511 0.66 26.06 10.38
CA ALA A 511 1.72 27.07 10.38
C ALA A 511 1.54 28.06 11.54
N GLN A 512 0.29 28.49 11.81
CA GLN A 512 -0.01 29.36 12.95
C GLN A 512 0.36 28.71 14.29
N ILE A 513 0.10 27.41 14.46
CA ILE A 513 0.46 26.67 15.69
C ILE A 513 1.98 26.53 15.83
N ASP A 514 2.68 26.22 14.72
CA ASP A 514 4.14 26.13 14.69
C ASP A 514 4.80 27.47 15.08
N TRP A 515 4.30 28.58 14.54
CA TRP A 515 4.79 29.91 14.90
C TRP A 515 4.55 30.25 16.38
N VAL A 516 3.37 29.93 16.92
CA VAL A 516 3.09 30.10 18.36
C VAL A 516 4.11 29.34 19.21
N ALA A 517 4.39 28.08 18.87
CA ALA A 517 5.34 27.27 19.62
C ALA A 517 6.76 27.86 19.56
N LYS A 518 7.23 28.20 18.35
CA LYS A 518 8.58 28.76 18.15
C LYS A 518 8.77 30.15 18.76
N LEU A 519 7.76 31.02 18.68
CA LEU A 519 7.82 32.37 19.24
C LEU A 519 7.72 32.33 20.77
N ALA A 520 6.88 31.44 21.32
CA ALA A 520 6.81 31.24 22.76
C ALA A 520 8.12 30.67 23.33
N ALA A 521 8.73 29.68 22.67
CA ALA A 521 10.03 29.14 23.08
C ALA A 521 11.12 30.22 23.09
N ARG A 522 11.19 31.02 22.01
CA ARG A 522 12.18 32.10 21.87
C ARG A 522 12.02 33.24 22.88
N HIS A 523 10.79 33.61 23.22
CA HIS A 523 10.53 34.86 23.96
C HIS A 523 9.91 34.68 25.35
N LEU A 524 9.31 33.54 25.66
CA LEU A 524 8.70 33.25 26.97
C LEU A 524 9.43 32.13 27.73
N GLY A 525 10.48 31.53 27.17
CA GLY A 525 11.30 30.51 27.84
C GLY A 525 10.54 29.23 28.19
N VAL A 526 9.42 28.95 27.50
CA VAL A 526 8.72 27.67 27.59
C VAL A 526 9.55 26.62 26.83
N GLY A 527 9.89 25.50 27.47
CA GLY A 527 10.81 24.52 26.90
C GLY A 527 10.35 23.93 25.57
N ASP A 528 11.30 23.44 24.76
CA ASP A 528 11.13 22.89 23.41
C ASP A 528 10.28 21.59 23.34
N GLY A 529 9.63 21.21 24.44
CA GLY A 529 8.67 20.11 24.53
C GLY A 529 7.41 20.41 23.71
N VAL A 530 7.53 20.21 22.40
CA VAL A 530 6.56 20.52 21.35
C VAL A 530 5.13 20.17 21.76
N ALA A 531 4.22 21.11 21.46
CA ALA A 531 2.77 21.08 21.60
C ALA A 531 2.08 19.76 21.14
N ARG A 532 2.21 18.66 21.88
CA ARG A 532 1.55 17.38 21.55
C ARG A 532 0.03 17.41 21.74
N ARG A 533 -0.48 18.36 22.53
CA ARG A 533 -1.90 18.58 22.77
C ARG A 533 -2.23 20.05 22.65
N PHE A 534 -3.04 20.39 21.66
CA PHE A 534 -3.56 21.72 21.45
C PHE A 534 -5.08 21.68 21.21
N GLN A 535 -5.74 22.76 21.58
CA GLN A 535 -7.13 23.03 21.21
C GLN A 535 -7.16 24.38 20.51
N VAL A 536 -7.66 24.42 19.28
CA VAL A 536 -7.68 25.63 18.45
C VAL A 536 -9.05 25.80 17.83
N LYS A 537 -9.53 27.04 17.79
CA LYS A 537 -10.75 27.46 17.11
C LYS A 537 -10.39 28.49 16.05
N PHE A 538 -10.66 28.16 14.80
CA PHE A 538 -10.53 29.07 13.66
C PHE A 538 -11.89 29.75 13.44
N ARG A 539 -11.94 31.08 13.57
CA ARG A 539 -13.16 31.89 13.39
C ARG A 539 -13.20 32.55 12.02
N ARG A 540 -12.04 32.98 11.53
CA ARG A 540 -11.85 33.58 10.20
C ARG A 540 -10.53 33.12 9.59
N VAL A 541 -10.44 33.21 8.28
CA VAL A 541 -9.23 32.85 7.54
C VAL A 541 -8.16 33.92 7.70
N THR A 542 -6.91 33.47 7.75
CA THR A 542 -5.73 34.35 7.74
C THR A 542 -5.16 34.33 6.32
N VAL A 543 -4.95 35.50 5.73
CA VAL A 543 -4.50 35.68 4.33
C VAL A 543 -3.09 36.28 4.29
N PRO A 544 -2.31 36.07 3.21
CA PRO A 544 -1.03 36.74 3.01
C PRO A 544 -1.15 38.26 2.87
N ASP A 545 -0.01 38.94 2.99
CA ASP A 545 0.16 40.41 2.99
C ASP A 545 -0.68 41.13 4.06
N ALA A 546 -1.08 40.41 5.10
CA ALA A 546 -1.81 40.95 6.23
C ALA A 546 -0.90 41.16 7.44
N THR A 547 -1.24 42.16 8.25
CA THR A 547 -0.71 42.33 9.60
C THR A 547 -1.69 41.75 10.62
N VAL A 548 -1.19 40.88 11.49
CA VAL A 548 -1.96 40.25 12.56
C VAL A 548 -1.29 40.47 13.91
N THR A 549 -2.09 40.65 14.95
CA THR A 549 -1.62 40.71 16.33
C THR A 549 -1.70 39.31 16.93
N LEU A 550 -0.56 38.77 17.38
CA LEU A 550 -0.48 37.54 18.16
C LEU A 550 -0.32 37.88 19.64
N THR A 551 -1.30 37.50 20.45
CA THR A 551 -1.19 37.54 21.91
C THR A 551 -0.88 36.15 22.44
N LEU A 552 0.18 36.02 23.23
CA LEU A 552 0.61 34.82 23.95
C LEU A 552 0.46 35.04 25.45
N ARG A 553 -0.26 34.17 26.15
CA ARG A 553 -0.42 34.24 27.62
C ARG A 553 -0.02 32.94 28.26
N HIS A 554 1.00 32.97 29.09
CA HIS A 554 1.46 31.82 29.84
C HIS A 554 0.64 31.71 31.14
N VAL A 555 0.07 30.53 31.39
CA VAL A 555 -0.68 30.22 32.62
C VAL A 555 0.08 29.14 33.39
N PRO A 556 1.07 29.52 34.24
CA PRO A 556 1.94 28.57 34.93
C PRO A 556 1.17 27.55 35.78
N ALA A 557 0.14 28.01 36.49
CA ALA A 557 -0.69 27.18 37.37
C ALA A 557 -1.41 26.01 36.64
N ARG A 558 -1.62 26.13 35.33
CA ARG A 558 -2.28 25.11 34.50
C ARG A 558 -1.35 24.49 33.46
N ARG A 559 -0.06 24.84 33.48
CA ARG A 559 0.94 24.45 32.47
C ARG A 559 0.41 24.62 31.05
N ARG A 560 -0.10 25.81 30.75
CA ARG A 560 -0.81 26.08 29.49
C ARG A 560 -0.37 27.41 28.90
N LEU A 561 -0.15 27.42 27.60
CA LEU A 561 0.03 28.62 26.81
C LEU A 561 -1.26 28.89 26.03
N ASN A 562 -1.94 30.01 26.30
CA ASN A 562 -3.05 30.46 25.47
C ASN A 562 -2.52 31.38 24.38
N PHE A 563 -3.09 31.31 23.19
CA PHE A 563 -2.75 32.21 22.10
C PHE A 563 -3.99 32.71 21.38
N GLU A 564 -3.89 33.92 20.84
CA GLU A 564 -4.93 34.56 20.04
C GLU A 564 -4.32 35.38 18.91
N TYR A 565 -4.78 35.14 17.68
CA TYR A 565 -4.49 35.95 16.50
C TYR A 565 -5.67 36.88 16.23
N ARG A 566 -5.39 38.18 16.07
CA ARG A 566 -6.36 39.20 15.69
C ARG A 566 -5.94 39.95 14.43
N ALA A 567 -6.92 40.37 13.66
CA ALA A 567 -6.76 41.43 12.67
C ALA A 567 -7.72 42.55 13.05
N ALA A 568 -7.17 43.74 13.35
CA ALA A 568 -7.92 44.82 13.99
C ALA A 568 -8.68 44.32 15.24
N ASP A 569 -9.99 44.57 15.33
CA ASP A 569 -10.82 44.17 16.48
C ASP A 569 -11.37 42.74 16.38
N GLU A 570 -11.09 42.02 15.29
CA GLU A 570 -11.63 40.68 15.06
C GLU A 570 -10.65 39.57 15.43
N VAL A 571 -11.17 38.52 16.07
CA VAL A 571 -10.40 37.31 16.39
C VAL A 571 -10.42 36.37 15.19
N LEU A 572 -9.23 36.07 14.65
CA LEU A 572 -9.02 35.13 13.56
C LEU A 572 -8.95 33.69 14.07
N THR A 573 -8.02 33.46 14.99
CA THR A 573 -7.70 32.14 15.56
C THR A 573 -7.45 32.29 17.05
N SER A 574 -7.99 31.40 17.86
CA SER A 574 -7.60 31.32 19.28
C SER A 574 -7.46 29.89 19.73
N GLY A 575 -6.57 29.66 20.69
CA GLY A 575 -6.28 28.32 21.13
C GLY A 575 -5.46 28.25 22.41
N SER A 576 -5.18 27.02 22.81
CA SER A 576 -4.29 26.73 23.92
C SER A 576 -3.44 25.51 23.65
N ILE A 577 -2.21 25.55 24.15
CA ILE A 577 -1.19 24.51 24.05
C ILE A 577 -0.85 24.05 25.46
N ALA A 578 -0.88 22.74 25.71
CA ALA A 578 -0.39 22.17 26.96
C ALA A 578 1.15 22.14 26.98
N LEU A 579 1.75 22.55 28.09
CA LEU A 579 3.19 22.56 28.33
C LEU A 579 3.55 21.37 29.22
N GLU A 580 4.48 20.51 28.79
CA GLU A 580 5.02 19.45 29.65
C GLU A 580 6.14 20.01 30.56
N GLY A 581 6.31 19.41 31.74
CA GLY A 581 7.23 19.93 32.76
C GLY A 581 8.68 19.92 32.30
N SER A 582 9.40 21.00 32.62
CA SER A 582 10.86 21.15 32.51
C SER A 582 11.63 20.07 33.23
#